data_AF-A0A7V3T5Q9-F1
#
_entry.id   AF-A0A7V3T5Q9-F1
#
_cell.length_a   1.000
_cell.length_b   1.000
_cell.length_c   1.000
_cell.angle_alpha   90.00
_cell.angle_beta   90.00
_cell.angle_gamma   90.00
#
_symmetry.space_group_name_H-M   'P 1'
#
loop_
_entity.id
_entity.type
_entity.pdbx_description
1 polymer ?
#
loop_
_entity_poly.entity_id
_entity_poly.type
_entity_poly.pdbx_seq_one_letter_code
_entity_poly.pdbx_strand_id
1 'polypeptide(L)' 'PVFGVIQAVLGFGQLLLRGLKKVGGEWALVCRAYNVKRLHRWGRG' A
#
# COMPACT_ATOMS: atom_id res chain seq x y z
N PRO A 1 -8.49 -10.83 1.76
CA PRO A 1 -8.74 -9.50 1.17
C PRO A 1 -8.06 -8.35 1.97
N VAL A 2 -6.76 -8.16 1.73
CA VAL A 2 -5.95 -7.02 2.24
C VAL A 2 -5.60 -6.09 1.08
N PHE A 3 -5.36 -6.67 -0.10
CA PHE A 3 -5.02 -5.96 -1.32
C PHE A 3 -6.04 -4.86 -1.69
N GLY A 4 -7.33 -5.21 -1.74
CA GLY A 4 -8.40 -4.25 -2.05
C GLY A 4 -8.61 -3.16 -0.99
N VAL A 5 -8.38 -3.47 0.29
CA VAL A 5 -8.44 -2.47 1.37
C VAL A 5 -7.30 -1.47 1.23
N ILE A 6 -6.09 -1.95 0.95
CA ILE A 6 -4.93 -1.09 0.75
C ILE A 6 -5.11 -0.23 -0.50
N GLN A 7 -5.65 -0.77 -1.60
CA GLN A 7 -6.02 0.01 -2.80
C GLN A 7 -7.04 1.10 -2.49
N ALA A 8 -8.14 0.78 -1.80
CA ALA A 8 -9.16 1.76 -1.45
C ALA A 8 -8.61 2.86 -0.52
N VAL A 9 -7.76 2.49 0.44
CA VAL A 9 -7.18 3.42 1.42
C VAL A 9 -6.11 4.31 0.80
N LEU A 10 -5.25 3.80 -0.07
CA LEU A 10 -4.19 4.58 -0.71
C LEU A 10 -4.61 5.24 -2.03
N GLY A 11 -5.72 4.80 -2.64
CA GLY A 11 -6.27 5.38 -3.87
C GLY A 11 -5.48 5.02 -5.14
N PHE A 12 -4.68 3.95 -5.14
CA PHE A 12 -3.94 3.52 -6.34
C PHE A 12 -4.70 2.40 -7.08
N GLY A 13 -4.81 2.54 -8.40
CA GLY A 13 -5.57 1.62 -9.25
C GLY A 13 -4.79 0.38 -9.69
N GLN A 14 -3.52 0.53 -10.07
CA GLN A 14 -2.68 -0.54 -10.60
C GLN A 14 -1.23 -0.37 -10.15
N LEU A 15 -0.50 -1.48 -10.13
CA LEU A 15 0.95 -1.45 -9.99
C LEU A 15 1.57 -1.00 -11.32
N LEU A 16 2.54 -0.08 -11.25
CA LEU A 16 3.21 0.47 -12.42
C LEU A 16 4.23 -0.52 -12.98
N LEU A 17 4.88 -1.28 -12.10
CA LEU A 17 5.87 -2.26 -12.47
C LEU A 17 5.25 -3.61 -12.84
N ARG A 18 5.76 -4.22 -13.93
CA ARG A 18 5.36 -5.56 -14.38
C ARG A 18 6.45 -6.59 -14.09
N GLY A 19 6.02 -7.81 -13.77
CA GLY A 19 6.89 -8.94 -13.40
C GLY A 19 7.04 -9.08 -11.89
N LEU A 20 6.96 -10.33 -11.40
CA LEU A 20 6.84 -10.66 -9.96
C LEU A 20 7.92 -10.01 -9.09
N LYS A 21 9.17 -9.99 -9.57
CA LYS A 21 10.31 -9.40 -8.85
C LYS A 21 10.19 -7.88 -8.68
N LYS A 22 9.68 -7.17 -9.70
CA LYS A 22 9.51 -5.72 -9.67
C LYS A 22 8.25 -5.32 -8.90
N VAL A 23 7.16 -6.07 -9.10
CA VAL A 23 5.90 -5.96 -8.33
C VAL A 23 6.16 -6.14 -6.84
N GLY A 24 7.00 -7.09 -6.43
CA GLY A 24 7.32 -7.31 -5.02
C GLY A 24 7.94 -6.09 -4.33
N GLY A 25 8.81 -5.35 -5.03
CA GLY A 25 9.39 -4.11 -4.51
C GLY A 25 8.36 -2.98 -4.36
N GLU A 26 7.52 -2.80 -5.37
CA GLU A 26 6.42 -1.82 -5.34
C GLU A 26 5.40 -2.16 -4.24
N TRP A 27 5.09 -3.44 -4.09
CA TRP A 27 4.16 -3.93 -3.07
C TRP A 27 4.69 -3.70 -1.65
N ALA A 28 6.00 -3.85 -1.42
CA ALA A 28 6.61 -3.53 -0.13
C ALA A 28 6.49 -2.04 0.23
N LEU A 29 6.62 -1.15 -0.76
CA LEU A 29 6.42 0.29 -0.59
C LEU A 29 4.96 0.63 -0.29
N VAL A 30 4.03 0.03 -1.03
CA VAL A 30 2.58 0.16 -0.80
C VAL A 30 2.21 -0.26 0.63
N CYS A 31 2.73 -1.40 1.09
CA CYS A 31 2.50 -1.86 2.46
C CYS A 31 3.04 -0.87 3.52
N ARG A 32 4.22 -0.29 3.29
CA ARG A 32 4.79 0.74 4.19
C ARG A 32 3.95 2.02 4.20
N ALA A 33 3.54 2.51 3.03
CA ALA A 33 2.69 3.70 2.94
C ALA A 33 1.36 3.49 3.67
N TYR A 34 0.77 2.30 3.54
CA TYR A 34 -0.44 1.93 4.28
C TYR A 34 -0.23 1.93 5.80
N ASN A 35 0.87 1.33 6.28
CA ASN A 35 1.18 1.31 7.71
C ASN A 35 1.44 2.71 8.27
N VAL A 36 2.16 3.58 7.55
CA VAL A 36 2.37 4.97 7.95
C VAL A 36 1.04 5.73 8.05
N LYS A 37 0.14 5.56 7.07
CA LYS A 37 -1.19 6.17 7.09
C LYS A 37 -2.02 5.70 8.29
N ARG A 38 -1.90 4.44 8.68
CA ARG A 38 -2.55 3.89 9.89
C ARG A 38 -1.96 4.45 11.17
N LEU A 39 -0.64 4.50 11.29
CA LEU A 39 0.03 5.09 12.46
C LEU A 39 -0.32 6.56 12.64
N HIS A 40 -0.36 7.33 11.55
CA HIS A 40 -0.80 8.73 11.58
C HIS A 40 -2.27 8.88 12.00
N ARG A 41 -3.15 7.94 11.61
CA ARG A 41 -4.53 7.89 12.11
C ARG A 41 -4.57 7.59 13.61
N TRP A 42 -3.69 6.73 14.11
CA TRP A 42 -3.62 6.38 15.53
C TRP A 42 -3.01 7.47 16.41
N GLY A 43 -2.00 8.19 15.93
CA GLY A 43 -1.35 9.28 16.67
C GLY A 43 -2.14 10.59 16.74
N ARG A 44 -3.31 10.66 16.09
CA ARG A 44 -4.28 11.77 16.22
C ARG A 44 -5.44 11.43 17.17
N GLY A 45 -5.18 10.58 18.17
CA GLY A 45 -6.07 10.29 19.29
C GLY A 45 -5.75 11.16 20.50
#